data_AF-A0A0P7Z0P6-F1
#
_entry.id   AF-A0A0P7Z0P6-F1
#
_cell.length_a   1.000
_cell.length_b   1.000
_cell.length_c   1.000
_cell.angle_alpha   90.00
_cell.angle_beta   90.00
_cell.angle_gamma   90.00
#
_symmetry.space_group_name_H-M   'P 1'
#
loop_
_entity.id
_entity.type
_entity.pdbx_description
1 polymer ?
#
loop_
_entity_poly.entity_id
_entity_poly.type
_entity_poly.pdbx_seq_one_letter_code
_entity_poly.pdbx_strand_id
1 'polypeptide(L)'
;METLYNPFLDFPQGKTTIVLRCLDRDETPKSTLALEYTFGRRARGHNTPKDIAHFWELGGGTSLSDLIQIPITIQNVGALSVVLVLDLSKPSVLFGTAERLLQVTRAKVDQVFSDLQRTGESKSGKPPAPNRAPRILHKDHPDRELINPFPVPLLIIGSKFDIFQDFDSEKKKVISKTLRFLAHYYGASLIFTSTKSENLMAKTRALVTHLAFGMERGKTVSVDPSKPLIIPTGMDSFSQIGSPPITDVDIGTLHARNPLDLWKKVFERVFPPESTSDLKELKDPAKDPQYSETQIDSMRAQKDQELEQYKKNASKSWKGIDFESQKS
;
A
#
# COMPACT_ATOMS: atom_id res chain seq x y z
N MET A 1 -32.59 30.93 -3.13
CA MET A 1 -31.26 30.85 -2.48
C MET A 1 -30.92 29.38 -2.36
N GLU A 2 -30.47 28.78 -3.45
CA GLU A 2 -30.07 27.38 -3.53
C GLU A 2 -28.61 27.26 -3.13
N THR A 3 -28.34 26.57 -2.03
CA THR A 3 -27.00 26.11 -1.67
C THR A 3 -26.75 24.86 -2.50
N LEU A 4 -26.10 25.01 -3.65
CA LEU A 4 -25.64 23.91 -4.48
C LEU A 4 -24.63 23.08 -3.68
N TYR A 5 -25.09 21.93 -3.21
CA TYR A 5 -24.27 20.85 -2.67
C TYR A 5 -23.29 20.42 -3.78
N ASN A 6 -21.99 20.61 -3.55
CA ASN A 6 -20.95 20.26 -4.49
C ASN A 6 -20.40 18.87 -4.10
N PRO A 7 -20.71 17.77 -4.83
CA PRO A 7 -20.39 16.41 -4.39
C PRO A 7 -18.94 15.96 -4.71
N PHE A 8 -18.01 16.88 -5.00
CA PHE A 8 -16.70 16.56 -5.61
C PHE A 8 -15.46 16.88 -4.75
N LEU A 9 -15.59 16.99 -3.44
CA LEU A 9 -14.41 16.97 -2.56
C LEU A 9 -14.03 15.52 -2.25
N ASP A 10 -13.21 14.94 -3.14
CA ASP A 10 -12.47 13.69 -2.91
C ASP A 10 -11.57 13.95 -1.68
N PHE A 11 -12.05 13.60 -0.48
CA PHE A 11 -11.25 13.73 0.74
C PHE A 11 -9.94 12.96 0.53
N PRO A 12 -8.76 13.55 0.82
CA PRO A 12 -7.49 12.85 0.69
C PRO A 12 -7.61 11.53 1.46
N GLN A 13 -7.21 10.43 0.82
CA GLN A 13 -7.50 9.04 1.21
C GLN A 13 -6.81 8.57 2.51
N GLY A 14 -6.60 9.46 3.49
CA GLY A 14 -5.97 9.23 4.77
C GLY A 14 -4.45 9.04 4.70
N LYS A 15 -3.94 8.45 3.61
CA LYS A 15 -2.52 8.12 3.39
C LYS A 15 -1.59 9.32 3.52
N THR A 16 -1.75 10.32 2.66
CA THR A 16 -0.98 11.57 2.69
C THR A 16 -1.04 12.25 4.05
N THR A 17 -2.22 12.29 4.68
CA THR A 17 -2.39 12.82 6.04
C THR A 17 -1.56 12.02 7.05
N ILE A 18 -1.59 10.69 6.99
CA ILE A 18 -0.78 9.83 7.88
C ILE A 18 0.70 10.11 7.67
N VAL A 19 1.18 10.20 6.42
CA VAL A 19 2.58 10.50 6.10
C VAL A 19 3.00 11.86 6.67
N LEU A 20 2.24 12.92 6.39
CA LEU A 20 2.55 14.27 6.87
C LEU A 20 2.56 14.34 8.41
N ARG A 21 1.56 13.74 9.07
CA ARG A 21 1.50 13.67 10.54
C ARG A 21 2.62 12.83 11.13
N CYS A 22 3.09 11.78 10.44
CA CYS A 22 4.23 10.99 10.88
C CYS A 22 5.56 11.74 10.75
N LEU A 23 5.63 12.70 9.82
CA LEU A 23 6.77 13.57 9.58
C LEU A 23 6.71 14.89 10.37
N ASP A 24 5.69 15.08 11.22
CA ASP A 24 5.40 16.31 11.94
C ASP A 24 5.37 17.55 11.01
N ARG A 25 4.73 17.39 9.84
CA ARG A 25 4.53 18.45 8.85
C ARG A 25 3.10 18.97 8.87
N ASP A 26 2.94 20.28 9.00
CA ASP A 26 1.65 20.99 8.98
C ASP A 26 1.30 21.46 7.55
N GLU A 27 1.45 20.57 6.57
CA GLU A 27 1.06 20.81 5.19
C GLU A 27 -0.39 20.32 4.94
N THR A 28 -1.15 21.02 4.10
CA THR A 28 -2.48 20.53 3.71
C THR A 28 -2.33 19.27 2.86
N PRO A 29 -2.89 18.12 3.26
CA PRO A 29 -2.78 16.88 2.50
C PRO A 29 -3.45 17.02 1.14
N LYS A 30 -2.69 16.77 0.08
CA LYS A 30 -3.19 16.75 -1.29
C LYS A 30 -3.57 15.32 -1.68
N SER A 31 -4.41 15.15 -2.69
CA SER A 31 -4.73 13.82 -3.19
C SER A 31 -3.54 13.28 -3.98
N THR A 32 -2.96 12.18 -3.53
CA THR A 32 -1.80 11.57 -4.19
C THR A 32 -2.17 11.06 -5.58
N LEU A 33 -1.41 11.52 -6.57
CA LEU A 33 -1.52 11.07 -7.96
C LEU A 33 -0.31 10.21 -8.31
N ALA A 34 -0.56 9.03 -8.90
CA ALA A 34 0.50 8.12 -9.34
C ALA A 34 1.48 7.70 -8.24
N LEU A 35 2.70 8.25 -8.23
CA LEU A 35 3.72 7.92 -7.24
C LEU A 35 4.35 9.20 -6.72
N GLU A 36 4.11 9.53 -5.47
CA GLU A 36 4.65 10.73 -4.82
C GLU A 36 5.84 10.40 -3.95
N TYR A 37 6.82 11.31 -3.94
CA TYR A 37 8.02 11.20 -3.13
C TYR A 37 8.04 12.29 -2.06
N THR A 38 8.35 11.89 -0.82
CA THR A 38 8.69 12.81 0.26
C THR A 38 9.80 12.22 1.15
N PHE A 39 10.37 13.01 2.04
CA PHE A 39 11.41 12.53 2.95
C PHE A 39 11.30 13.14 4.34
N GLY A 40 11.60 12.33 5.35
CA GLY A 40 11.73 12.74 6.74
C GLY A 40 13.19 12.89 7.14
N ARG A 41 13.48 13.79 8.09
CA ARG A 41 14.78 13.88 8.74
C ARG A 41 14.62 13.78 10.24
N ARG A 42 15.44 12.97 10.90
CA ARG A 42 15.45 12.85 12.37
C ARG A 42 16.86 12.98 12.91
N ALA A 43 17.04 13.84 13.92
CA ALA A 43 18.30 13.91 14.66
C ALA A 43 18.34 12.83 15.73
N ARG A 44 19.48 12.13 15.89
CA ARG A 44 19.71 11.18 17.00
C ARG A 44 20.30 11.83 18.25
N GLY A 45 20.81 13.05 18.15
CA GLY A 45 21.40 13.80 19.25
C GLY A 45 21.88 15.18 18.81
N HIS A 46 22.54 15.91 19.71
CA HIS A 46 23.17 17.18 19.39
C HIS A 46 24.37 16.94 18.43
N ASN A 47 24.44 17.69 17.33
CA ASN A 47 25.53 17.66 16.33
C ASN A 47 25.79 16.31 15.62
N THR A 48 24.88 15.35 15.68
CA THR A 48 24.95 14.13 14.84
C THR A 48 24.31 14.37 13.48
N PRO A 49 24.83 13.77 12.38
CA PRO A 49 24.14 13.79 11.10
C PRO A 49 22.71 13.26 11.25
N LYS A 50 21.76 13.92 10.59
CA LYS A 50 20.35 13.54 10.65
C LYS A 50 20.13 12.31 9.78
N ASP A 51 19.45 11.31 10.33
CA ASP A 51 18.96 10.19 9.54
C ASP A 51 17.91 10.69 8.57
N ILE A 52 17.93 10.17 7.34
CA ILE A 52 16.98 10.50 6.30
C ILE A 52 16.16 9.26 5.98
N ALA A 53 14.85 9.39 5.99
CA ALA A 53 13.93 8.35 5.54
C ALA A 53 13.20 8.82 4.30
N HIS A 54 13.21 8.00 3.25
CA HIS A 54 12.54 8.27 1.98
C HIS A 54 11.17 7.58 1.97
N PHE A 55 10.13 8.33 1.65
CA PHE A 55 8.76 7.87 1.58
C PHE A 55 8.28 7.95 0.14
N TRP A 56 7.74 6.84 -0.34
CA TRP A 56 7.11 6.74 -1.66
C TRP A 56 5.64 6.35 -1.43
N GLU A 57 4.72 7.20 -1.86
CA GLU A 57 3.28 7.00 -1.70
C GLU A 57 2.64 6.69 -3.06
N LEU A 58 1.90 5.57 -3.14
CA LEU A 58 1.14 5.21 -4.32
C LEU A 58 -0.28 5.81 -4.27
N GLY A 59 -0.59 6.64 -5.27
CA GLY A 59 -1.92 7.14 -5.59
C GLY A 59 -2.65 6.27 -6.60
N GLY A 60 -3.97 6.47 -6.74
CA GLY A 60 -4.78 5.76 -7.75
C GLY A 60 -5.16 4.31 -7.40
N GLY A 61 -5.00 3.89 -6.14
CA GLY A 61 -5.45 2.58 -5.67
C GLY A 61 -4.64 1.42 -6.27
N THR A 62 -5.32 0.43 -6.84
CA THR A 62 -4.69 -0.75 -7.46
C THR A 62 -4.32 -0.55 -8.93
N SER A 63 -4.89 0.47 -9.59
CA SER A 63 -4.74 0.71 -11.03
C SER A 63 -3.31 1.06 -11.44
N LEU A 64 -2.56 1.71 -10.55
CA LEU A 64 -1.15 2.10 -10.79
C LEU A 64 -0.16 1.22 -10.01
N SER A 65 -0.57 -0.01 -9.67
CA SER A 65 0.28 -0.94 -8.91
C SER A 65 1.64 -1.21 -9.56
N ASP A 66 1.79 -1.03 -10.87
CA ASP A 66 3.07 -1.18 -11.56
C ASP A 66 4.12 -0.13 -11.15
N LEU A 67 3.69 1.05 -10.67
CA LEU A 67 4.60 2.10 -10.20
C LEU A 67 5.34 1.71 -8.90
N ILE A 68 4.83 0.73 -8.15
CA ILE A 68 5.49 0.19 -6.94
C ILE A 68 6.90 -0.33 -7.27
N GLN A 69 7.13 -0.73 -8.51
CA GLN A 69 8.42 -1.29 -8.93
C GLN A 69 9.54 -0.25 -8.99
N ILE A 70 9.21 1.03 -9.16
CA ILE A 70 10.16 2.13 -9.34
C ILE A 70 11.06 2.34 -8.12
N PRO A 71 10.53 2.47 -6.88
CA PRO A 71 11.36 2.73 -5.70
C PRO A 71 12.09 1.50 -5.16
N ILE A 72 11.77 0.28 -5.61
CA ILE A 72 12.33 -0.96 -5.06
C ILE A 72 13.53 -1.40 -5.89
N THR A 73 14.73 -1.27 -5.33
CA THR A 73 16.00 -1.52 -6.02
C THR A 73 16.90 -2.45 -5.22
N ILE A 74 17.89 -3.06 -5.90
CA ILE A 74 18.90 -3.93 -5.28
C ILE A 74 19.65 -3.22 -4.14
N GLN A 75 19.84 -1.90 -4.26
CA GLN A 75 20.60 -1.10 -3.30
C GLN A 75 19.82 -0.82 -2.01
N ASN A 76 18.50 -0.71 -2.08
CA ASN A 76 17.68 -0.27 -0.95
C ASN A 76 16.78 -1.37 -0.35
N VAL A 77 16.63 -2.53 -1.01
CA VAL A 77 15.73 -3.60 -0.56
C VAL A 77 16.02 -4.08 0.87
N GLY A 78 17.29 -4.04 1.31
CA GLY A 78 17.67 -4.42 2.67
C GLY A 78 17.24 -3.43 3.76
N ALA A 79 16.93 -2.18 3.39
CA ALA A 79 16.43 -1.14 4.28
C ALA A 79 14.96 -0.76 3.98
N LEU A 80 14.33 -1.45 3.03
CA LEU A 80 12.95 -1.23 2.65
C LEU A 80 12.00 -1.68 3.76
N SER A 81 10.98 -0.89 4.03
CA SER A 81 9.80 -1.28 4.81
C SER A 81 8.55 -0.90 4.03
N VAL A 82 7.49 -1.69 4.17
CA VAL A 82 6.23 -1.48 3.47
C VAL A 82 5.14 -1.09 4.47
N VAL A 83 4.37 -0.06 4.13
CA VAL A 83 3.19 0.36 4.89
C VAL A 83 1.97 0.25 3.99
N LEU A 84 1.05 -0.65 4.32
CA LEU A 84 -0.21 -0.84 3.61
C LEU A 84 -1.32 -0.11 4.37
N VAL A 85 -1.91 0.91 3.77
CA VAL A 85 -3.04 1.64 4.35
C VAL A 85 -4.34 1.19 3.69
N LEU A 86 -5.26 0.67 4.50
CA LEU A 86 -6.57 0.17 4.09
C LEU A 86 -7.67 1.09 4.64
N ASP A 87 -8.66 1.41 3.82
CA ASP A 87 -9.79 2.23 4.23
C ASP A 87 -10.86 1.34 4.89
N LEU A 88 -11.00 1.44 6.22
CA LEU A 88 -11.98 0.63 6.95
C LEU A 88 -13.43 1.04 6.65
N SER A 89 -13.67 2.22 6.07
CA SER A 89 -15.02 2.64 5.70
C SER A 89 -15.53 1.96 4.42
N LYS A 90 -14.66 1.25 3.69
CA LYS A 90 -15.00 0.57 2.41
C LYS A 90 -14.58 -0.90 2.43
N PRO A 91 -15.25 -1.75 3.22
CA PRO A 91 -14.84 -3.15 3.37
C PRO A 91 -14.92 -3.95 2.06
N SER A 92 -15.85 -3.65 1.15
CA SER A 92 -16.03 -4.37 -0.13
C SER A 92 -14.78 -4.36 -1.02
N VAL A 93 -13.95 -3.30 -0.96
CA VAL A 93 -12.71 -3.18 -1.76
C VAL A 93 -11.45 -3.53 -0.95
N LEU A 94 -11.58 -3.69 0.36
CA LEU A 94 -10.47 -3.77 1.31
C LEU A 94 -9.59 -5.00 1.06
N PHE A 95 -10.19 -6.19 0.94
CA PHE A 95 -9.45 -7.43 0.76
C PHE A 95 -8.75 -7.47 -0.60
N GLY A 96 -9.47 -7.12 -1.68
CA GLY A 96 -8.90 -7.08 -3.03
C GLY A 96 -7.75 -6.07 -3.15
N THR A 97 -7.86 -4.91 -2.50
CA THR A 97 -6.78 -3.92 -2.42
C THR A 97 -5.56 -4.48 -1.71
N ALA A 98 -5.74 -5.09 -0.54
CA ALA A 98 -4.66 -5.70 0.22
C ALA A 98 -3.96 -6.81 -0.57
N GLU A 99 -4.73 -7.73 -1.14
CA GLU A 99 -4.23 -8.86 -1.93
C GLU A 99 -3.40 -8.39 -3.13
N ARG A 100 -3.96 -7.50 -3.95
CA ARG A 100 -3.27 -7.00 -5.16
C ARG A 100 -1.97 -6.28 -4.83
N LEU A 101 -2.01 -5.34 -3.88
CA LEU A 101 -0.83 -4.53 -3.54
C LEU A 101 0.27 -5.36 -2.88
N LEU A 102 -0.08 -6.27 -1.97
CA LEU A 102 0.89 -7.16 -1.34
C LEU A 102 1.50 -8.13 -2.35
N GLN A 103 0.71 -8.67 -3.28
CA GLN A 103 1.20 -9.57 -4.32
C GLN A 103 2.20 -8.87 -5.25
N VAL A 104 1.85 -7.70 -5.78
CA VAL A 104 2.73 -6.94 -6.70
C VAL A 104 4.02 -6.52 -5.99
N THR A 105 3.92 -6.04 -4.76
CA THR A 105 5.08 -5.63 -3.96
C THR A 105 5.98 -6.82 -3.64
N ARG A 106 5.41 -7.95 -3.20
CA ARG A 106 6.16 -9.19 -2.91
C ARG A 106 6.91 -9.67 -4.15
N ALA A 107 6.22 -9.79 -5.29
CA ALA A 107 6.82 -10.26 -6.53
C ALA A 107 8.05 -9.41 -6.91
N LYS A 108 7.96 -8.08 -6.77
CA LYS A 108 9.09 -7.20 -7.03
C LYS A 108 10.24 -7.38 -6.03
N VAL A 109 9.93 -7.47 -4.74
CA VAL A 109 10.94 -7.66 -3.69
C VAL A 109 11.66 -8.99 -3.87
N ASP A 110 10.93 -10.07 -4.14
CA ASP A 110 11.50 -11.40 -4.38
C ASP A 110 12.37 -11.43 -5.64
N GLN A 111 11.95 -10.74 -6.71
CA GLN A 111 12.76 -10.55 -7.91
C GLN A 111 14.08 -9.85 -7.57
N VAL A 112 14.02 -8.73 -6.84
CA VAL A 112 15.21 -7.95 -6.47
C VAL A 112 16.15 -8.74 -5.55
N PHE A 113 15.61 -9.54 -4.62
CA PHE A 113 16.44 -10.44 -3.80
C PHE A 113 17.11 -11.54 -4.64
N SER A 114 16.41 -12.10 -5.62
CA SER A 114 16.98 -13.09 -6.55
C SER A 114 18.09 -12.48 -7.40
N ASP A 115 17.91 -11.26 -7.91
CA ASP A 115 18.93 -10.53 -8.66
C ASP A 115 20.17 -10.19 -7.81
N LEU A 116 19.96 -9.86 -6.53
CA LEU A 116 21.05 -9.61 -5.58
C LEU A 116 21.90 -10.87 -5.35
N GLN A 117 21.27 -12.04 -5.22
CA GLN A 117 21.97 -13.33 -5.05
C GLN A 117 22.83 -13.66 -6.26
N ARG A 118 22.29 -13.54 -7.48
CA ARG A 118 23.02 -13.76 -8.73
C ARG A 118 24.23 -12.83 -8.88
N THR A 119 24.11 -11.59 -8.41
CA THR A 119 25.19 -10.59 -8.49
C THR A 119 26.28 -10.83 -7.43
N GLY A 120 25.91 -11.35 -6.25
CA GLY A 120 26.82 -11.66 -5.15
C GLY A 120 27.70 -12.88 -5.39
N GLU A 121 27.17 -13.91 -6.06
CA GLU A 121 27.91 -15.14 -6.39
C GLU A 121 29.13 -14.89 -7.31
N SER A 122 29.11 -13.82 -8.11
CA SER A 122 30.22 -13.48 -9.02
C SER A 122 31.43 -12.81 -8.34
N LYS A 123 31.35 -12.40 -7.07
CA LYS A 123 32.42 -11.62 -6.41
C LYS A 123 33.02 -12.24 -5.15
N SER A 124 32.39 -13.23 -4.55
CA SER A 124 32.96 -13.91 -3.39
C SER A 124 32.45 -15.34 -3.33
N GLY A 125 33.33 -16.33 -3.51
CA GLY A 125 33.03 -17.77 -3.40
C GLY A 125 32.65 -18.23 -1.99
N LYS A 126 31.95 -17.41 -1.21
CA LYS A 126 31.25 -17.79 0.01
C LYS A 126 29.76 -17.93 -0.32
N PRO A 127 29.09 -19.00 0.10
CA PRO A 127 27.66 -19.13 -0.08
C PRO A 127 26.98 -17.91 0.58
N PRO A 128 26.05 -17.23 -0.12
CA PRO A 128 25.30 -16.14 0.49
C PRO A 128 24.58 -16.69 1.73
N ALA A 129 24.69 -15.96 2.84
CA ALA A 129 24.00 -16.33 4.07
C ALA A 129 22.51 -16.55 3.75
N PRO A 130 21.92 -17.69 4.13
CA PRO A 130 20.55 -18.03 3.77
C PRO A 130 19.63 -16.90 4.20
N ASN A 131 18.73 -16.52 3.29
CA ASN A 131 17.58 -15.63 3.47
C ASN A 131 17.48 -15.13 4.92
N ARG A 132 17.93 -13.91 5.18
CA ARG A 132 17.46 -13.17 6.35
C ARG A 132 16.00 -12.80 6.08
N ALA A 133 15.12 -13.81 6.04
CA ALA A 133 13.76 -13.62 6.47
C ALA A 133 13.88 -12.85 7.78
N PRO A 134 13.26 -11.66 7.90
CA PRO A 134 13.38 -10.90 9.12
C PRO A 134 12.98 -11.86 10.26
N ARG A 135 13.69 -11.82 11.39
CA ARG A 135 13.32 -12.65 12.56
C ARG A 135 12.03 -12.06 13.13
N ILE A 136 10.93 -12.34 12.43
CA ILE A 136 9.61 -11.73 12.61
C ILE A 136 9.00 -12.26 13.89
N LEU A 137 9.06 -13.59 14.07
CA LEU A 137 8.58 -14.27 15.26
C LEU A 137 9.75 -14.82 16.09
N HIS A 138 9.54 -14.88 17.40
CA HIS A 138 10.43 -15.57 18.33
C HIS A 138 10.52 -17.06 17.97
N LYS A 139 11.63 -17.70 18.35
CA LYS A 139 11.88 -19.09 17.97
C LYS A 139 10.81 -20.05 18.46
N ASP A 140 10.25 -19.76 19.64
CA ASP A 140 9.30 -20.60 20.36
C ASP A 140 7.84 -20.23 20.04
N HIS A 141 7.61 -19.34 19.06
CA HIS A 141 6.26 -18.95 18.67
C HIS A 141 5.53 -20.13 18.01
N PRO A 142 4.32 -20.51 18.45
CA PRO A 142 3.63 -21.71 17.97
C PRO A 142 3.35 -21.68 16.46
N ASP A 143 3.04 -20.51 15.92
CA ASP A 143 2.67 -20.36 14.51
C ASP A 143 3.85 -20.13 13.57
N ARG A 144 5.10 -20.26 14.04
CA ARG A 144 6.28 -19.85 13.28
C ARG A 144 6.39 -20.52 11.90
N GLU A 145 5.99 -21.79 11.80
CA GLU A 145 6.02 -22.58 10.57
C GLU A 145 4.73 -22.46 9.75
N LEU A 146 3.69 -21.84 10.32
CA LEU A 146 2.36 -21.75 9.71
C LEU A 146 2.12 -20.41 9.00
N ILE A 147 2.96 -19.40 9.28
CA ILE A 147 2.88 -18.09 8.63
C ILE A 147 3.63 -18.07 7.30
N ASN A 148 3.28 -17.12 6.43
CA ASN A 148 4.03 -16.81 5.21
C ASN A 148 4.54 -15.36 5.28
N PRO A 149 5.64 -15.12 6.00
CA PRO A 149 6.08 -13.77 6.29
C PRO A 149 6.37 -12.95 5.03
N PHE A 150 6.13 -11.64 5.11
CA PHE A 150 6.52 -10.71 4.05
C PHE A 150 8.05 -10.58 4.01
N PRO A 151 8.67 -10.52 2.82
CA PRO A 151 10.13 -10.56 2.69
C PRO A 151 10.85 -9.33 3.28
N VAL A 152 10.11 -8.25 3.54
CA VAL A 152 10.57 -7.02 4.22
C VAL A 152 9.58 -6.65 5.33
N PRO A 153 9.97 -5.81 6.33
CA PRO A 153 9.05 -5.36 7.37
C PRO A 153 7.76 -4.77 6.79
N LEU A 154 6.60 -5.19 7.33
CA LEU A 154 5.28 -4.78 6.89
C LEU A 154 4.46 -4.20 8.05
N LEU A 155 3.81 -3.06 7.82
CA LEU A 155 2.82 -2.47 8.71
C LEU A 155 1.50 -2.33 7.95
N ILE A 156 0.43 -2.88 8.48
CA ILE A 156 -0.93 -2.71 7.99
C ILE A 156 -1.63 -1.66 8.85
N ILE A 157 -2.16 -0.62 8.22
CA ILE A 157 -2.90 0.47 8.86
C ILE A 157 -4.35 0.42 8.37
N GLY A 158 -5.29 0.18 9.28
CA GLY A 158 -6.71 0.43 9.04
C GLY A 158 -7.03 1.90 9.32
N SER A 159 -7.28 2.70 8.29
CA SER A 159 -7.63 4.11 8.40
C SER A 159 -9.15 4.32 8.57
N LYS A 160 -9.55 5.54 8.93
CA LYS A 160 -10.96 5.93 9.18
C LYS A 160 -11.64 5.08 10.26
N PHE A 161 -10.91 4.78 11.34
CA PHE A 161 -11.48 4.08 12.50
C PHE A 161 -12.70 4.80 13.08
N ASP A 162 -12.78 6.13 12.94
CA ASP A 162 -13.92 6.94 13.38
C ASP A 162 -15.23 6.60 12.68
N ILE A 163 -15.19 6.06 11.45
CA ILE A 163 -16.37 5.55 10.74
C ILE A 163 -16.58 4.08 11.07
N PHE A 164 -15.48 3.30 11.12
CA PHE A 164 -15.53 1.87 11.41
C PHE A 164 -16.11 1.53 12.78
N GLN A 165 -15.86 2.35 13.80
CA GLN A 165 -16.36 2.12 15.16
C GLN A 165 -17.90 2.01 15.22
N ASP A 166 -18.60 2.69 14.29
CA ASP A 166 -20.06 2.75 14.20
C ASP A 166 -20.65 1.58 13.39
N PHE A 167 -19.84 0.68 12.83
CA PHE A 167 -20.33 -0.49 12.11
C PHE A 167 -21.01 -1.50 13.05
N ASP A 168 -21.86 -2.35 12.48
CA ASP A 168 -22.48 -3.48 13.19
C ASP A 168 -21.42 -4.40 13.80
N SER A 169 -21.69 -4.94 14.99
CA SER A 169 -20.74 -5.80 15.73
C SER A 169 -20.26 -7.01 14.92
N GLU A 170 -21.14 -7.63 14.13
CA GLU A 170 -20.76 -8.76 13.26
C GLU A 170 -19.81 -8.33 12.14
N LYS A 171 -20.08 -7.19 11.49
CA LYS A 171 -19.18 -6.63 10.46
C LYS A 171 -17.82 -6.26 11.06
N LYS A 172 -17.81 -5.61 12.23
CA LYS A 172 -16.57 -5.26 12.95
C LYS A 172 -15.76 -6.51 13.29
N LYS A 173 -16.41 -7.57 13.74
CA LYS A 173 -15.78 -8.85 14.07
C LYS A 173 -15.13 -9.50 12.84
N VAL A 174 -15.83 -9.54 11.70
CA VAL A 174 -15.29 -10.07 10.44
C VAL A 174 -14.06 -9.27 10.00
N ILE A 175 -14.17 -7.95 9.88
CA ILE A 175 -13.06 -7.09 9.44
C ILE A 175 -11.86 -7.20 10.39
N SER A 176 -12.11 -7.12 11.71
CA SER A 176 -11.06 -7.20 12.73
C SER A 176 -10.32 -8.53 12.67
N LYS A 177 -11.04 -9.65 12.65
CA LYS A 177 -10.40 -10.97 12.59
C LYS A 177 -9.66 -11.20 11.28
N THR A 178 -10.21 -10.78 10.14
CA THR A 178 -9.54 -10.93 8.84
C THR A 178 -8.25 -10.11 8.78
N LEU A 179 -8.27 -8.85 9.25
CA LEU A 179 -7.08 -8.02 9.27
C LEU A 179 -6.03 -8.53 10.28
N ARG A 180 -6.45 -9.07 11.42
CA ARG A 180 -5.55 -9.76 12.36
C ARG A 180 -4.90 -10.98 11.73
N PHE A 181 -5.68 -11.81 11.05
CA PHE A 181 -5.17 -12.96 10.30
C PHE A 181 -4.16 -12.52 9.24
N LEU A 182 -4.49 -11.55 8.38
CA LEU A 182 -3.58 -11.07 7.34
C LEU A 182 -2.29 -10.51 7.93
N ALA A 183 -2.38 -9.73 9.02
CA ALA A 183 -1.21 -9.20 9.69
C ALA A 183 -0.33 -10.32 10.24
N HIS A 184 -0.89 -11.28 10.97
CA HIS A 184 -0.14 -12.39 11.54
C HIS A 184 0.46 -13.29 10.46
N TYR A 185 -0.34 -13.66 9.45
CA TYR A 185 0.07 -14.51 8.33
C TYR A 185 1.25 -13.92 7.56
N TYR A 186 1.27 -12.59 7.36
CA TYR A 186 2.38 -11.90 6.71
C TYR A 186 3.48 -11.43 7.66
N GLY A 187 3.39 -11.71 8.96
CA GLY A 187 4.37 -11.21 9.93
C GLY A 187 4.38 -9.69 10.08
N ALA A 188 3.26 -9.04 9.79
CA ALA A 188 3.09 -7.60 9.86
C ALA A 188 2.64 -7.14 11.25
N SER A 189 2.85 -5.86 11.53
CA SER A 189 2.13 -5.17 12.61
C SER A 189 0.80 -4.64 12.08
N LEU A 190 -0.23 -4.55 12.93
CA LEU A 190 -1.54 -4.00 12.60
C LEU A 190 -1.88 -2.83 13.52
N ILE A 191 -2.39 -1.74 12.95
CA ILE A 191 -2.96 -0.64 13.73
C ILE A 191 -4.22 -0.07 13.08
N PHE A 192 -5.26 0.16 13.85
CA PHE A 192 -6.41 0.97 13.44
C PHE A 192 -6.22 2.40 13.92
N THR A 193 -6.44 3.34 13.02
CA THR A 193 -6.21 4.76 13.26
C THR A 193 -7.30 5.62 12.66
N SER A 194 -7.44 6.82 13.20
CA SER A 194 -8.28 7.88 12.67
C SER A 194 -7.50 9.18 12.72
N THR A 195 -7.54 9.95 11.63
CA THR A 195 -6.96 11.29 11.56
C THR A 195 -7.66 12.27 12.50
N LYS A 196 -8.85 11.93 13.02
CA LYS A 196 -9.58 12.71 14.04
C LYS A 196 -9.11 12.40 15.47
N SER A 197 -8.25 11.41 15.67
CA SER A 197 -7.79 10.98 17.00
C SER A 197 -6.27 11.13 17.15
N GLU A 198 -5.86 12.19 17.85
CA GLU A 198 -4.45 12.47 18.11
C GLU A 198 -3.71 11.33 18.83
N ASN A 199 -4.39 10.66 19.77
CA ASN A 199 -3.81 9.52 20.47
C ASN A 199 -3.50 8.35 19.52
N LEU A 200 -4.40 8.03 18.58
CA LEU A 200 -4.17 6.97 17.60
C LEU A 200 -3.11 7.36 16.57
N MET A 201 -3.11 8.63 16.14
CA MET A 201 -2.09 9.16 15.25
C MET A 201 -0.69 9.13 15.88
N ALA A 202 -0.56 9.47 17.16
CA ALA A 202 0.71 9.38 17.88
C ALA A 202 1.26 7.95 17.92
N LYS A 203 0.38 6.95 18.14
CA LYS A 203 0.75 5.52 18.09
C LYS A 203 1.11 5.05 16.68
N THR A 204 0.39 5.54 15.67
CA THR A 204 0.69 5.27 14.26
C THR A 204 2.07 5.83 13.89
N ARG A 205 2.36 7.07 14.27
CA ARG A 205 3.67 7.70 14.10
C ARG A 205 4.78 6.91 14.80
N ALA A 206 4.55 6.39 15.99
CA ALA A 206 5.53 5.54 16.67
C ALA A 206 5.89 4.28 15.87
N LEU A 207 4.90 3.60 15.25
CA LEU A 207 5.16 2.44 14.41
C LEU A 207 5.85 2.80 13.08
N VAL A 208 5.44 3.89 12.43
CA VAL A 208 6.07 4.36 11.18
C VAL A 208 7.52 4.80 11.43
N THR A 209 7.77 5.53 12.52
CA THR A 209 9.13 5.95 12.89
C THR A 209 10.01 4.79 13.36
N HIS A 210 9.43 3.75 13.96
CA HIS A 210 10.15 2.49 14.20
C HIS A 210 10.65 1.88 12.88
N LEU A 211 9.80 1.80 11.86
CA LEU A 211 10.20 1.30 10.54
C LEU A 211 11.23 2.21 9.86
N ALA A 212 11.04 3.53 9.92
CA ALA A 212 11.85 4.49 9.18
C ALA A 212 13.23 4.76 9.82
N PHE A 213 13.32 4.70 11.17
CA PHE A 213 14.51 5.11 11.92
C PHE A 213 15.01 4.08 12.94
N GLY A 214 14.32 2.95 13.10
CA GLY A 214 14.68 1.92 14.09
C GLY A 214 14.41 2.31 15.55
N MET A 215 13.54 3.29 15.79
CA MET A 215 13.15 3.74 17.14
C MET A 215 12.41 2.64 17.91
N GLU A 216 12.33 2.71 19.23
CA GLU A 216 11.52 1.75 19.99
C GLU A 216 10.04 1.83 19.59
N ARG A 217 9.46 0.67 19.28
CA ARG A 217 8.01 0.54 19.10
C ARG A 217 7.31 0.52 20.46
N GLY A 218 6.15 1.15 20.57
CA GLY A 218 5.34 1.10 21.79
C GLY A 218 4.93 -0.32 22.16
N LYS A 219 4.79 -0.60 23.46
CA LYS A 219 4.40 -1.93 23.99
C LYS A 219 2.89 -2.16 24.06
N THR A 220 2.10 -1.19 23.60
CA THR A 220 0.63 -1.24 23.68
C THR A 220 0.09 -2.32 22.76
N VAL A 221 -0.71 -3.22 23.31
CA VAL A 221 -1.46 -4.22 22.56
C VAL A 221 -2.95 -4.04 22.81
N SER A 222 -3.73 -4.06 21.74
CA SER A 222 -5.18 -3.97 21.76
C SER A 222 -5.72 -4.90 20.68
N VAL A 223 -6.37 -5.98 21.10
CA VAL A 223 -6.95 -7.03 20.22
C VAL A 223 -8.48 -7.04 20.24
N ASP A 224 -9.08 -6.21 21.10
CA ASP A 224 -10.52 -6.11 21.33
C ASP A 224 -11.20 -5.42 20.13
N PRO A 225 -12.13 -6.08 19.42
CA PRO A 225 -12.84 -5.49 18.27
C PRO A 225 -13.70 -4.27 18.59
N SER A 226 -14.03 -4.03 19.88
CA SER A 226 -14.74 -2.82 20.32
C SER A 226 -13.82 -1.60 20.44
N LYS A 227 -12.50 -1.81 20.41
CA LYS A 227 -11.46 -0.79 20.52
C LYS A 227 -10.62 -0.72 19.25
N PRO A 228 -9.87 0.36 19.03
CA PRO A 228 -8.86 0.40 17.99
C PRO A 228 -7.86 -0.75 18.17
N LEU A 229 -7.64 -1.54 17.11
CA LEU A 229 -6.64 -2.60 17.11
C LEU A 229 -5.23 -2.02 17.09
N ILE A 230 -4.34 -2.55 17.92
CA ILE A 230 -2.92 -2.23 17.94
C ILE A 230 -2.17 -3.52 18.25
N ILE A 231 -1.52 -4.11 17.25
CA ILE A 231 -0.94 -5.45 17.34
C ILE A 231 0.44 -5.40 16.72
N PRO A 232 1.49 -5.25 17.53
CA PRO A 232 2.86 -5.37 17.04
C PRO A 232 3.13 -6.79 16.53
N THR A 233 4.03 -6.88 15.55
CA THR A 233 4.47 -8.16 14.99
C THR A 233 4.92 -9.12 16.10
N GLY A 234 4.34 -10.32 16.10
CA GLY A 234 4.63 -11.40 17.03
C GLY A 234 3.88 -11.37 18.37
N MET A 235 2.89 -10.49 18.51
CA MET A 235 2.02 -10.41 19.69
C MET A 235 0.61 -10.96 19.47
N ASP A 236 0.38 -11.65 18.34
CA ASP A 236 -0.87 -12.33 18.02
C ASP A 236 -0.58 -13.79 17.69
N SER A 237 -1.61 -14.62 17.63
CA SER A 237 -1.50 -16.03 17.25
C SER A 237 -2.77 -16.54 16.57
N PHE A 238 -2.66 -17.60 15.75
CA PHE A 238 -3.82 -18.20 15.10
C PHE A 238 -4.83 -18.74 16.11
N SER A 239 -4.37 -19.24 17.25
CA SER A 239 -5.25 -19.67 18.35
C SER A 239 -6.04 -18.52 18.96
N GLN A 240 -5.43 -17.33 19.14
CA GLN A 240 -6.09 -16.14 19.67
C GLN A 240 -7.02 -15.46 18.66
N ILE A 241 -6.71 -15.52 17.37
CA ILE A 241 -7.59 -15.04 16.29
C ILE A 241 -8.79 -15.98 16.14
N GLY A 242 -8.52 -17.28 16.19
CA GLY A 242 -9.46 -18.36 15.99
C GLY A 242 -9.90 -18.49 14.52
N SER A 243 -10.90 -19.32 14.28
CA SER A 243 -11.47 -19.52 12.95
C SER A 243 -12.15 -18.24 12.42
N PRO A 244 -12.24 -18.10 11.08
CA PRO A 244 -13.06 -17.07 10.46
C PRO A 244 -14.47 -17.08 11.05
N PRO A 245 -15.10 -15.91 11.31
CA PRO A 245 -16.48 -15.87 11.78
C PRO A 245 -17.39 -16.59 10.78
N ILE A 246 -18.00 -17.68 11.24
CA ILE A 246 -18.92 -18.49 10.44
C ILE A 246 -20.22 -17.69 10.32
N THR A 247 -20.47 -17.11 9.14
CA THR A 247 -21.84 -17.01 8.64
C THR A 247 -22.24 -18.41 8.18
N ASP A 248 -23.49 -18.87 8.28
CA ASP A 248 -23.95 -20.25 7.98
C ASP A 248 -23.22 -20.93 6.79
N VAL A 249 -22.05 -21.50 7.05
CA VAL A 249 -21.12 -22.05 6.07
C VAL A 249 -20.48 -23.26 6.71
N ASP A 250 -20.76 -24.44 6.15
CA ASP A 250 -20.00 -25.63 6.46
C ASP A 250 -18.57 -25.44 5.97
N ILE A 251 -17.64 -25.22 6.90
CA ILE A 251 -16.20 -25.13 6.62
C ILE A 251 -15.71 -26.36 5.81
N GLY A 252 -16.37 -27.52 5.96
CA GLY A 252 -16.11 -28.73 5.18
C GLY A 252 -16.51 -28.66 3.69
N THR A 253 -17.37 -27.72 3.28
CA THR A 253 -17.79 -27.53 1.87
C THR A 253 -16.93 -26.50 1.13
N LEU A 254 -16.20 -25.67 1.85
CA LEU A 254 -15.27 -24.71 1.28
C LEU A 254 -14.01 -25.46 0.83
N HIS A 255 -13.93 -25.80 -0.46
CA HIS A 255 -12.68 -26.21 -1.11
C HIS A 255 -11.68 -25.04 -1.16
N ALA A 256 -11.14 -24.63 -0.01
CA ALA A 256 -10.04 -23.68 0.10
C ALA A 256 -8.72 -24.46 0.01
N ARG A 257 -7.84 -24.06 -0.92
CA ARG A 257 -6.54 -24.73 -1.11
C ARG A 257 -5.51 -24.28 -0.08
N ASN A 258 -5.71 -23.11 0.52
CA ASN A 258 -4.86 -22.54 1.56
C ASN A 258 -5.71 -21.72 2.56
N PRO A 259 -5.17 -21.36 3.74
CA PRO A 259 -5.88 -20.57 4.73
C PRO A 259 -6.32 -19.19 4.23
N LEU A 260 -5.54 -18.54 3.36
CA LEU A 260 -5.84 -17.21 2.84
C LEU A 260 -7.10 -17.22 1.97
N ASP A 261 -7.28 -18.23 1.13
CA ASP A 261 -8.48 -18.43 0.31
C ASP A 261 -9.73 -18.63 1.18
N LEU A 262 -9.60 -19.32 2.32
CA LEU A 262 -10.69 -19.51 3.27
C LEU A 262 -11.13 -18.17 3.85
N TRP A 263 -10.20 -17.37 4.36
CA TRP A 263 -10.48 -16.04 4.91
C TRP A 263 -11.04 -15.09 3.85
N LYS A 264 -10.53 -15.16 2.62
CA LYS A 264 -11.05 -14.41 1.47
C LYS A 264 -12.52 -14.71 1.21
N LYS A 265 -12.88 -15.99 1.04
CA LYS A 265 -14.26 -16.42 0.75
C LYS A 265 -15.24 -15.98 1.84
N VAL A 266 -14.84 -16.11 3.12
CA VAL A 266 -15.68 -15.67 4.25
C VAL A 266 -15.86 -14.15 4.23
N PHE A 267 -14.79 -13.40 3.97
CA PHE A 267 -14.83 -11.94 3.91
C PHE A 267 -15.70 -11.44 2.74
N GLU A 268 -15.51 -11.98 1.53
CA GLU A 268 -16.25 -11.61 0.32
C GLU A 268 -17.74 -12.00 0.40
N ARG A 269 -18.11 -13.01 1.19
CA ARG A 269 -19.52 -13.34 1.43
C ARG A 269 -20.23 -12.26 2.27
N VAL A 270 -19.52 -11.66 3.23
CA VAL A 270 -20.06 -10.58 4.07
C VAL A 270 -19.98 -9.22 3.36
N PHE A 271 -18.91 -9.03 2.58
CA PHE A 271 -18.63 -7.82 1.83
C PHE A 271 -18.35 -8.18 0.36
N PRO A 272 -19.40 -8.37 -0.46
CA PRO A 272 -19.23 -8.71 -1.87
C PRO A 272 -18.34 -7.69 -2.58
N PRO A 273 -17.38 -8.13 -3.40
CA PRO A 273 -16.52 -7.21 -4.12
C PRO A 273 -17.36 -6.36 -5.06
N GLU A 274 -17.16 -5.05 -5.00
CA GLU A 274 -17.74 -4.13 -5.99
C GLU A 274 -17.09 -4.43 -7.34
N SER A 275 -17.90 -4.51 -8.40
CA SER A 275 -17.38 -4.63 -9.76
C SER A 275 -16.39 -3.48 -9.98
N THR A 276 -15.21 -3.80 -10.51
CA THR A 276 -14.16 -2.86 -10.92
C THR A 276 -14.60 -2.02 -12.14
N SER A 277 -15.85 -1.57 -12.16
CA SER A 277 -16.41 -0.56 -13.05
C SER A 277 -16.08 0.86 -12.58
N ASP A 278 -15.53 1.02 -11.37
CA ASP A 278 -14.81 2.23 -10.98
C ASP A 278 -13.38 2.17 -11.52
N LEU A 279 -13.26 2.15 -12.85
CA LEU A 279 -12.24 2.99 -13.47
C LEU A 279 -12.58 4.41 -13.02
N LYS A 280 -12.21 4.79 -11.79
CA LYS A 280 -12.02 6.21 -11.47
C LYS A 280 -11.15 6.69 -12.61
N GLU A 281 -11.70 7.52 -13.49
CA GLU A 281 -10.95 8.15 -14.57
C GLU A 281 -9.62 8.55 -13.97
N LEU A 282 -8.55 7.90 -14.44
CA LEU A 282 -7.21 8.27 -14.04
C LEU A 282 -7.11 9.74 -14.43
N LYS A 283 -7.25 10.62 -13.43
CA LYS A 283 -7.20 12.06 -13.66
C LYS A 283 -5.89 12.32 -14.37
N ASP A 284 -6.00 12.82 -15.58
CA ASP A 284 -4.84 13.12 -16.40
C ASP A 284 -3.95 14.10 -15.62
N PRO A 285 -2.74 13.69 -15.19
CA PRO A 285 -1.85 14.57 -14.44
C PRO A 285 -1.57 15.87 -15.18
N ALA A 286 -1.62 15.83 -16.52
CA ALA A 286 -1.47 17.00 -17.40
C ALA A 286 -2.52 18.08 -17.19
N LYS A 287 -3.71 17.69 -16.75
CA LYS A 287 -4.89 18.55 -16.66
C LYS A 287 -5.17 18.96 -15.23
N ASP A 288 -4.40 18.46 -14.27
CA ASP A 288 -4.58 18.76 -12.86
C ASP A 288 -3.83 20.07 -12.52
N PRO A 289 -4.55 21.13 -12.10
CA PRO A 289 -3.94 22.43 -11.78
C PRO A 289 -2.85 22.36 -10.70
N GLN A 290 -2.89 21.33 -9.84
CA GLN A 290 -1.87 21.11 -8.81
C GLN A 290 -0.45 20.95 -9.39
N TYR A 291 -0.34 20.43 -10.62
CA TYR A 291 0.93 20.13 -11.29
C TYR A 291 1.20 21.07 -12.46
N SER A 292 0.47 22.18 -12.57
CA SER A 292 0.70 23.17 -13.62
C SER A 292 2.06 23.86 -13.42
N GLU A 293 2.87 23.85 -14.47
CA GLU A 293 4.20 24.43 -14.50
C GLU A 293 4.38 25.12 -15.85
N THR A 294 4.24 26.45 -15.90
CA THR A 294 4.12 27.23 -17.13
C THR A 294 5.20 26.93 -18.17
N GLN A 295 6.45 26.72 -17.73
CA GLN A 295 7.57 26.40 -18.62
C GLN A 295 7.44 24.98 -19.20
N ILE A 296 7.10 23.99 -18.38
CA ILE A 296 6.91 22.60 -18.80
C ILE A 296 5.69 22.47 -19.71
N ASP A 297 4.59 23.14 -19.36
CA ASP A 297 3.35 23.15 -20.12
C ASP A 297 3.53 23.77 -21.51
N SER A 298 4.31 24.86 -21.60
CA SER A 298 4.66 25.50 -22.88
C SER A 298 5.51 24.58 -23.76
N MET A 299 6.53 23.92 -23.19
CA MET A 299 7.36 22.96 -23.93
C MET A 299 6.56 21.76 -24.42
N ARG A 300 5.62 21.26 -23.60
CA ARG A 300 4.73 20.17 -23.99
C ARG A 300 3.81 20.58 -25.13
N ALA A 301 3.17 21.75 -25.02
CA ALA A 301 2.28 22.25 -26.07
C ALA A 301 3.01 22.40 -27.42
N GLN A 302 4.27 22.85 -27.39
CA GLN A 302 5.13 22.90 -28.57
C GLN A 302 5.40 21.51 -29.14
N LYS A 303 5.74 20.52 -28.29
CA LYS A 303 6.00 19.14 -28.72
C LYS A 303 4.76 18.44 -29.28
N ASP A 304 3.59 18.67 -28.67
CA ASP A 304 2.31 18.14 -29.17
C ASP A 304 1.98 18.73 -30.54
N GLN A 305 2.26 20.03 -30.74
CA GLN A 305 2.10 20.68 -32.05
C GLN A 305 3.06 20.11 -33.11
N GLU A 306 4.33 19.89 -32.76
CA GLU A 306 5.33 19.24 -33.62
C GLU A 306 4.88 17.82 -34.01
N LEU A 307 4.37 17.06 -33.05
CA LEU A 307 3.88 15.69 -33.26
C LEU A 307 2.67 15.66 -34.19
N GLU A 308 1.70 16.56 -34.02
CA GLU A 308 0.53 16.64 -34.90
C GLU A 308 0.91 17.07 -36.32
N GLN A 309 1.87 17.98 -36.48
CA GLN A 309 2.43 18.31 -37.79
C GLN A 309 3.11 17.10 -38.42
N TYR A 310 3.89 16.34 -37.65
CA TYR A 310 4.52 15.11 -38.11
C TYR A 310 3.49 14.08 -38.58
N LYS A 311 2.44 13.80 -37.80
CA LYS A 311 1.35 12.87 -38.19
C LYS A 311 0.63 13.32 -39.47
N LYS A 312 0.37 14.63 -39.62
CA LYS A 312 -0.23 15.19 -40.84
C LYS A 312 0.68 15.03 -42.05
N ASN A 313 1.99 15.19 -41.88
CA ASN A 313 2.95 15.03 -42.98
C ASN A 313 3.16 13.56 -43.34
N ALA A 314 3.23 12.66 -42.34
CA ALA A 314 3.30 11.22 -42.56
C ALA A 314 2.05 10.69 -43.27
N SER A 315 0.84 11.09 -42.84
CA SER A 315 -0.41 10.66 -43.52
C SER A 315 -0.54 11.19 -44.95
N LYS A 316 0.01 12.37 -45.26
CA LYS A 316 0.12 12.88 -46.64
C LYS A 316 1.14 12.09 -47.46
N SER A 317 2.27 11.72 -46.86
CA SER A 317 3.31 10.91 -47.51
C SER A 317 2.81 9.50 -47.84
N TRP A 318 2.01 8.88 -46.98
CA TRP A 318 1.41 7.57 -47.23
C TRP A 318 0.34 7.61 -48.32
N LYS A 319 -0.51 8.66 -48.33
CA LYS A 319 -1.45 8.89 -49.44
C LYS A 319 -0.76 9.14 -50.78
N GLY A 320 0.46 9.71 -50.79
CA GLY A 320 1.25 9.87 -52.02
C GLY A 320 1.72 8.54 -52.62
N ILE A 321 2.10 7.58 -51.78
CA ILE A 321 2.62 6.26 -52.19
C ILE A 321 1.50 5.37 -52.77
N ASP A 322 0.28 5.44 -52.24
CA ASP A 322 -0.88 4.70 -52.78
C ASP A 322 -1.31 5.21 -54.17
N PHE A 323 -1.15 6.51 -54.46
CA PHE A 323 -1.48 7.08 -55.78
C PHE A 323 -0.41 6.80 -56.85
N GLU A 324 0.85 6.55 -56.47
CA GLU A 324 1.90 6.12 -57.40
C GLU A 324 1.84 4.62 -57.71
N SER A 325 1.34 3.80 -56.77
CA SER A 325 1.21 2.35 -56.94
C SER A 325 0.04 1.93 -57.86
N GLN A 326 -0.89 2.84 -58.17
CA GLN A 326 -2.01 2.60 -59.11
C GLN A 326 -1.76 3.14 -60.53
N LYS A 327 -0.55 3.65 -60.82
CA LYS A 327 -0.20 4.24 -62.12
C LYS A 327 0.92 3.52 -62.89
N SER A 328 1.27 2.29 -62.53
CA SER A 328 2.13 1.42 -63.36
C SER A 328 1.35 0.27 -63.96
#